data_AF-A0A183I8H3-F1
#
_entry.id   AF-A0A183I8H3-F1
#
_cell.length_a   1.000
_cell.length_b   1.000
_cell.length_c   1.000
_cell.angle_alpha   90.00
_cell.angle_beta   90.00
_cell.angle_gamma   90.00
#
_symmetry.space_group_name_H-M   'P 1'
#
loop_
_entity.id
_entity.type
_entity.pdbx_description
1 polymer ?
#
loop_
_entity_poly.entity_id
_entity_poly.type
_entity_poly.pdbx_seq_one_letter_code
_entity_poly.pdbx_strand_id
1 'polypeptide(L)'
;MARTEKGYLRAVLLKKEMKVNYPMYGIDHGEIYDISADDVCELSPSLRDVPPLCLCIVLKSCCNTNKCEEFTTFEEGAICIAKICNLFFFLIYNLFFVDFFNL
;
A
#
# COMPACT_ATOMS: atom_id res chain seq x y z
N MET A 1 3.65 2.98 13.95
CA MET A 1 2.37 3.67 13.67
C MET A 1 2.68 5.13 13.42
N ALA A 2 1.84 5.84 12.66
CA ALA A 2 1.98 7.27 12.41
C ALA A 2 0.67 7.99 12.76
N ARG A 3 0.79 9.14 13.42
CA ARG A 3 -0.32 10.08 13.61
C ARG A 3 -0.42 10.99 12.40
N THR A 4 -1.65 11.26 11.96
CA THR A 4 -1.99 12.22 10.92
C THR A 4 -3.14 13.10 11.40
N GLU A 5 -3.47 14.13 10.64
CA GLU A 5 -4.65 14.98 10.88
C GLU A 5 -5.97 14.18 10.87
N LYS A 6 -6.00 13.06 10.14
CA LYS A 6 -7.20 12.20 9.97
C LYS A 6 -7.27 11.05 10.97
N GLY A 7 -6.25 10.88 11.83
CA GLY A 7 -6.21 9.81 12.83
C GLY A 7 -4.87 9.08 12.88
N TYR A 8 -4.91 7.78 13.12
CA TYR A 8 -3.71 6.94 13.19
C TYR A 8 -3.70 5.92 12.06
N LEU A 9 -2.51 5.63 11.55
CA LEU A 9 -2.32 4.62 10.52
C LEU A 9 -1.16 3.68 10.84
N ARG A 10 -1.30 2.43 10.41
CA ARG A 10 -0.20 1.46 10.41
C ARG A 10 0.67 1.75 9.19
N ALA A 11 1.97 1.91 9.42
CA ALA A 11 2.90 2.22 8.36
C ALA A 11 4.28 1.66 8.62
N VAL A 12 5.01 1.47 7.52
CA VAL A 12 6.42 1.08 7.50
C VAL A 12 7.27 2.26 7.08
N LEU A 13 8.41 2.43 7.75
CA LEU A 13 9.40 3.43 7.36
C LEU A 13 10.08 2.99 6.06
N LEU A 14 10.00 3.82 5.02
CA LEU A 14 10.61 3.49 3.72
C LEU A 14 12.10 3.78 3.69
N LYS A 15 12.51 4.87 4.32
CA LYS A 15 13.91 5.30 4.33
C LYS A 15 14.24 5.98 5.64
N LYS A 16 15.29 5.49 6.31
CA LYS A 16 15.83 6.11 7.52
C LYS A 16 16.86 7.16 7.13
N GLU A 17 16.51 8.43 7.25
CA GLU A 17 17.40 9.56 7.04
C GLU A 17 17.35 10.47 8.28
N MET A 18 18.41 11.23 8.59
CA MET A 18 18.33 12.28 9.62
C MET A 18 17.53 13.46 9.06
N LYS A 19 16.20 13.33 9.07
CA LYS A 19 15.25 14.34 8.61
C LYS A 19 14.23 14.62 9.70
N VAL A 20 13.64 15.82 9.61
CA VAL A 20 12.52 16.24 10.47
C VAL A 20 11.28 15.40 10.18
N ASN A 21 11.09 15.03 8.91
CA ASN A 21 10.01 14.17 8.46
C ASN A 21 10.55 12.88 7.81
N TYR A 22 9.78 11.81 7.92
CA TYR A 22 10.07 10.50 7.40
C TYR A 22 9.04 10.08 6.34
N PRO A 23 9.48 9.55 5.19
CA PRO A 23 8.58 8.90 4.25
C PRO A 23 8.12 7.56 4.83
N MET A 24 6.82 7.44 5.08
CA MET A 24 6.19 6.25 5.64
C MET A 24 5.09 5.73 4.71
N TYR A 25 5.11 4.44 4.42
CA TYR A 25 4.10 3.79 3.58
C TYR A 25 2.98 3.23 4.45
N GLY A 26 1.74 3.69 4.23
CA GLY A 26 0.54 3.21 4.92
C GLY A 26 0.13 1.84 4.40
N ILE A 27 0.38 0.79 5.18
CA ILE A 27 0.20 -0.61 4.75
C ILE A 27 -1.27 -1.02 4.52
N ASP A 28 -2.20 -0.18 4.96
CA ASP A 28 -3.64 -0.41 4.82
C ASP A 28 -4.28 0.41 3.68
N HIS A 29 -3.60 1.47 3.23
CA HIS A 29 -4.16 2.43 2.26
C HIS A 29 -3.35 2.47 0.95
N GLY A 30 -2.09 2.06 0.98
CA GLY A 30 -1.24 2.03 -0.22
C GLY A 30 -0.56 3.35 -0.57
N GLU A 31 -0.66 4.37 0.28
CA GLU A 31 -0.11 5.69 0.05
C GLU A 31 1.19 5.93 0.82
N ILE A 32 1.99 6.88 0.34
CA ILE A 32 3.19 7.38 1.03
C ILE A 32 2.85 8.70 1.71
N TYR A 33 3.13 8.77 3.01
CA TYR A 33 2.95 9.95 3.84
C TYR A 33 4.29 10.51 4.26
N ASP A 34 4.41 11.84 4.32
CA ASP A 34 5.55 12.53 4.94
C ASP A 34 5.19 12.86 6.39
N ILE A 35 5.78 12.13 7.34
CA ILE A 35 5.37 12.13 8.75
C ILE A 35 6.47 12.74 9.62
N SER A 36 6.13 13.72 10.47
CA SER A 36 7.07 14.26 11.45
C SER A 36 7.62 13.17 12.37
N ALA A 37 8.90 13.27 12.76
CA ALA A 37 9.50 12.37 13.73
C ALA A 37 8.70 12.28 15.05
N ASP A 38 8.09 13.39 15.47
CA ASP A 38 7.29 13.48 16.70
C ASP A 38 5.93 12.77 16.59
N ASP A 39 5.45 12.53 15.37
CA ASP A 39 4.18 11.85 15.08
C ASP A 39 4.36 10.33 14.87
N VAL A 40 5.60 9.84 14.92
CA VAL A 40 5.91 8.42 14.89
C VAL A 40 5.67 7.81 16.27
N CYS A 41 4.82 6.79 16.33
CA CYS A 41 4.45 6.10 17.56
C CYS A 41 4.62 4.59 17.44
N GLU A 42 4.79 3.92 18.59
CA GLU A 42 4.89 2.47 18.63
C GLU A 42 3.58 1.81 18.14
N LEU A 43 3.72 0.74 17.36
CA LEU A 43 2.57 -0.06 16.94
C LEU A 43 2.16 -1.00 18.09
N SER A 44 0.92 -0.85 18.58
CA SER A 44 0.31 -1.74 19.57
C SER A 44 0.45 -3.22 19.15
N PRO A 45 0.81 -4.14 20.06
CA PRO A 45 0.92 -5.57 19.75
C PRO A 45 -0.32 -6.15 19.07
N SER A 46 -1.53 -5.78 19.55
CA SER A 46 -2.80 -6.25 18.97
C SER A 46 -3.00 -5.86 17.50
N LEU A 47 -2.33 -4.80 17.04
CA LEU A 47 -2.40 -4.32 15.66
C LEU A 47 -1.31 -4.89 14.77
N ARG A 48 -0.31 -5.60 15.33
CA ARG A 48 0.75 -6.28 14.58
C ARG A 48 0.25 -7.56 13.93
N ASP A 49 -0.68 -8.25 14.59
CA ASP A 49 -1.22 -9.53 14.13
C ASP A 49 -2.26 -9.37 13.02
N VAL A 50 -2.76 -8.15 12.79
CA VAL A 50 -3.66 -7.86 11.68
C VAL A 50 -2.84 -7.80 10.39
N PRO A 51 -3.19 -8.56 9.33
CA PRO A 51 -2.47 -8.48 8.05
C PRO A 51 -2.63 -7.09 7.41
N PRO A 52 -1.70 -6.65 6.56
CA PRO A 52 -1.88 -5.46 5.73
C PRO A 52 -3.15 -5.55 4.88
N LEU A 53 -3.91 -4.46 4.80
CA LEU A 53 -5.15 -4.43 4.01
C LEU A 53 -4.93 -3.96 2.57
N CYS A 54 -3.83 -3.25 2.28
CA CYS A 54 -3.47 -2.86 0.93
C CYS A 54 -2.71 -3.99 0.22
N LEU A 55 -3.16 -4.34 -0.99
CA LEU A 55 -2.50 -5.30 -1.84
C LEU A 55 -1.80 -4.57 -2.98
N CYS A 56 -0.49 -4.76 -3.10
CA CYS A 56 0.24 -4.29 -4.28
C CYS A 56 0.04 -5.31 -5.40
N ILE A 57 -0.62 -4.88 -6.47
CA ILE A 57 -0.93 -5.74 -7.61
C ILE A 57 -0.21 -5.27 -8.86
N VAL A 58 0.21 -6.22 -9.70
CA VAL A 58 0.69 -5.94 -11.06
C VAL A 58 -0.23 -6.65 -12.04
N LEU A 59 -0.75 -5.91 -13.01
CA LEU A 59 -1.55 -6.50 -14.07
C LEU A 59 -0.68 -7.34 -14.99
N LYS A 60 -1.08 -8.59 -15.24
CA LYS A 60 -0.32 -9.52 -16.09
C LYS A 60 -0.12 -9.00 -17.52
N SER A 61 -1.08 -8.24 -18.04
CA SER A 61 -1.02 -7.56 -19.34
C SER A 61 -0.04 -6.38 -19.36
N CYS A 62 0.21 -5.74 -18.21
CA CYS A 62 0.97 -4.50 -18.07
C CYS A 62 2.39 -4.68 -17.52
N CYS A 63 2.95 -5.91 -17.52
CA CYS A 63 4.29 -6.19 -16.99
C CYS A 63 5.43 -5.33 -17.59
N ASN A 64 5.21 -4.71 -18.76
CA ASN A 64 6.21 -3.93 -19.50
C ASN A 64 5.82 -2.44 -19.67
N THR A 65 4.74 -1.96 -19.04
CA THR A 65 4.28 -0.58 -19.20
C THR A 65 4.28 0.17 -17.86
N ASN A 66 4.78 1.40 -17.85
CA ASN A 66 4.85 2.23 -16.64
C ASN A 66 3.49 2.82 -16.22
N LYS A 67 2.46 2.67 -17.06
CA LYS A 67 1.09 3.12 -16.82
C LYS A 67 0.15 2.07 -17.40
N CYS A 68 -0.78 1.61 -16.58
CA CYS A 68 -1.85 0.74 -17.07
C CYS A 68 -3.06 1.66 -17.27
N GLU A 69 -3.26 2.10 -18.52
CA GLU A 69 -4.39 2.95 -18.93
C GLU A 69 -5.74 2.28 -18.62
N GLU A 70 -5.76 0.95 -18.46
CA GLU A 70 -6.93 0.18 -18.02
C GLU A 70 -7.48 0.63 -16.66
N PHE A 71 -6.68 1.29 -15.81
CA PHE A 71 -7.16 1.78 -14.52
C PHE A 71 -7.70 3.21 -14.54
N THR A 72 -7.43 4.00 -15.58
CA THR A 72 -7.85 5.42 -15.61
C THR A 72 -9.37 5.59 -15.72
N THR A 73 -10.08 4.51 -16.05
CA THR A 73 -11.54 4.47 -16.16
C THR A 73 -12.24 4.09 -14.86
N PHE A 74 -11.54 3.62 -13.82
CA PHE A 74 -12.17 3.33 -12.53
C PHE A 74 -12.36 4.62 -11.74
N GLU A 75 -13.58 4.82 -11.27
CA GLU A 75 -13.88 5.84 -10.28
C GLU A 75 -13.40 5.41 -8.89
N GLU A 76 -13.07 6.38 -8.03
CA GLU A 76 -12.75 6.11 -6.64
C GLU A 76 -13.93 5.40 -5.95
N GLY A 77 -13.65 4.30 -5.24
CA GLY A 77 -14.68 3.47 -4.60
C GLY A 77 -15.33 2.43 -5.51
N ALA A 78 -14.92 2.32 -6.78
CA ALA A 78 -15.36 1.24 -7.65
C ALA A 78 -14.99 -0.14 -7.06
N ILE A 79 -15.91 -1.08 -7.19
CA ILE A 79 -15.70 -2.47 -6.77
C ILE A 79 -15.28 -3.28 -8.00
N CYS A 80 -14.12 -3.93 -7.90
CA CYS A 80 -13.54 -4.72 -8.98
C CYS A 80 -13.36 -6.18 -8.57
N ILE A 81 -13.46 -7.09 -9.54
CA ILE A 81 -13.13 -8.51 -9.34
C ILE A 81 -11.71 -8.73 -9.86
N ALA A 82 -10.84 -9.22 -8.97
CA ALA A 82 -9.44 -9.51 -9.23
C ALA A 82 -9.20 -11.02 -9.16
N LYS A 83 -8.69 -11.63 -10.23
CA LYS A 83 -8.15 -13.00 -10.18
C LYS A 83 -6.66 -12.98 -9.97
N ILE A 84 -6.19 -13.52 -8.85
CA ILE A 84 -4.76 -13.64 -8.55
C ILE A 84 -4.19 -14.81 -9.38
N CYS A 85 -3.24 -14.50 -10.26
CA CYS A 85 -2.64 -15.45 -11.19
C CYS A 85 -1.25 -15.94 -10.75
N ASN A 86 -0.49 -15.11 -10.03
CA ASN A 86 0.79 -15.48 -9.41
C ASN A 86 0.99 -14.70 -8.11
N LEU A 87 1.67 -15.33 -7.15
CA LEU A 87 2.00 -14.74 -5.86
C LEU A 87 3.52 -14.59 -5.74
N PHE A 88 4.00 -13.37 -5.55
CA PHE A 88 5.40 -13.10 -5.22
C PHE A 88 5.51 -12.44 -3.85
N PHE A 89 6.21 -13.09 -2.94
CA PHE A 89 6.56 -12.50 -1.65
C PHE A 89 7.88 -11.73 -1.82
N PHE A 90 7.83 -10.40 -1.84
CA PHE A 90 9.02 -9.60 -1.54
C PHE A 90 9.05 -9.33 -0.04
N LEU A 91 10.23 -9.33 0.56
CA LEU A 91 10.47 -9.21 2.01
C LEU A 91 9.86 -7.98 2.72
N ILE A 92 9.16 -7.10 1.99
CA ILE A 92 8.46 -5.90 2.50
C ILE A 92 7.01 -5.80 1.95
N TYR A 93 6.66 -6.55 0.89
CA TYR A 93 5.36 -6.48 0.20
C TYR A 93 4.92 -7.86 -0.29
N ASN A 94 3.67 -8.22 -0.05
CA ASN A 94 3.01 -9.26 -0.82
C ASN A 94 2.63 -8.66 -2.19
N LEU A 95 3.36 -9.03 -3.24
CA LEU A 95 3.09 -8.59 -4.61
C LEU A 95 2.26 -9.66 -5.32
N PHE A 96 1.10 -9.28 -5.85
CA PHE A 96 0.17 -10.21 -6.49
C PHE A 96 0.03 -9.85 -7.97
N PHE A 97 0.08 -10.84 -8.87
CA PHE A 97 -0.33 -10.61 -10.26
C PHE A 97 -1.82 -10.83 -10.40
N VAL A 98 -2.54 -9.89 -10.99
CA VAL A 98 -4.01 -9.94 -11.12
C VAL A 98 -4.44 -9.82 -12.58
N ASP A 99 -5.54 -10.50 -12.95
CA ASP A 99 -6.35 -10.24 -14.14
C ASP A 99 -7.71 -9.63 -13.70
N PHE A 100 -8.15 -8.53 -14.32
CA PHE A 100 -9.46 -7.92 -14.08
C PHE A 100 -10.50 -8.37 -15.12
N PHE A 101 -11.75 -8.48 -14.70
CA PHE A 101 -12.91 -8.65 -15.57
C PHE A 101 -13.87 -7.47 -15.35
N ASN A 102 -14.28 -6.79 -16.43
CA ASN A 102 -15.37 -5.83 -16.37
C ASN A 102 -16.71 -6.59 -16.31
N LEU A 103 -17.60 -6.16 -15.39
CA LEU A 103 -18.98 -6.64 -15.26
C LEU A 103 -19.87 -6.06 -16.35
#